data_AF-A0A7W2PYR6-F1
#
_entry.id   AF-A0A7W2PYR6-F1
#
_cell.length_a   1.000
_cell.length_b   1.000
_cell.length_c   1.000
_cell.angle_alpha   90.00
_cell.angle_beta   90.00
_cell.angle_gamma   90.00
#
_symmetry.space_group_name_H-M   'P 1'
#
loop_
_entity.id
_entity.type
_entity.pdbx_description
1 polymer ?
#
loop_
_entity_poly.entity_id
_entity_poly.type
_entity_poly.pdbx_seq_one_letter_code
_entity_poly.pdbx_strand_id
1 'polypeptide(L)' 'MITINREKAEVIVRDRLRQERAPKLAEMDIAYVRALEAGGDTSSIAEQKKALREAPDCDLSGLTFTELATLTLDQALAL' A
#
# COMPACT_ATOMS: atom_id res chain seq x y z
N MET A 1 29.29 -16.63 8.84
CA MET A 1 28.07 -16.54 9.68
C MET A 1 27.04 -15.75 8.89
N ILE A 2 25.86 -16.30 8.62
CA ILE A 2 24.78 -15.57 7.94
C ILE A 2 23.99 -14.83 9.02
N THR A 3 23.91 -13.50 8.92
CA THR A 3 23.15 -12.66 9.86
C THR A 3 21.86 -12.20 9.18
N ILE A 4 20.72 -12.47 9.80
CA ILE A 4 19.41 -12.01 9.31
C ILE A 4 19.18 -10.57 9.80
N ASN A 5 18.95 -9.64 8.87
CA ASN A 5 18.70 -8.24 9.18
C ASN A 5 17.20 -7.92 9.00
N ARG A 6 16.51 -7.66 10.12
CA ARG A 6 15.07 -7.32 10.18
C ARG A 6 14.75 -6.01 9.49
N GLU A 7 15.56 -4.98 9.73
CA GLU A 7 15.36 -3.65 9.14
C GLU A 7 15.40 -3.70 7.61
N LYS A 8 16.36 -4.45 7.04
CA LYS A 8 16.42 -4.68 5.59
C LYS A 8 15.18 -5.42 5.08
N ALA A 9 14.68 -6.40 5.82
CA ALA A 9 13.47 -7.12 5.43
C ALA A 9 12.26 -6.18 5.37
N GLU A 10 12.10 -5.28 6.34
CA GLU A 10 11.03 -4.27 6.32
C GLU A 10 11.15 -3.31 5.15
N VAL A 11 12.36 -2.81 4.88
CA VAL A 11 12.59 -1.90 3.74
C VAL A 11 12.17 -2.57 2.43
N ILE A 12 12.57 -3.83 2.22
CA ILE A 12 12.20 -4.59 1.02
C ILE A 12 10.68 -4.74 0.92
N VAL A 13 9.99 -5.05 2.03
CA VAL A 13 8.53 -5.18 2.04
C VAL A 13 7.86 -3.85 1.72
N ARG A 14 8.29 -2.74 2.34
CA ARG A 14 7.76 -1.41 2.04
C ARG A 14 7.97 -1.02 0.58
N ASP A 15 9.13 -1.34 0.00
CA ASP A 15 9.41 -1.09 -1.41
C ASP A 15 8.53 -1.95 -2.33
N ARG A 16 8.29 -3.22 -1.98
CA ARG A 16 7.32 -4.07 -2.69
C ARG A 16 5.92 -3.46 -2.64
N LEU A 17 5.44 -3.06 -1.46
CA LEU A 17 4.13 -2.42 -1.30
C LEU A 17 4.02 -1.13 -2.13
N ARG A 18 5.10 -0.34 -2.24
CA ARG A 18 5.15 0.84 -3.10
C ARG A 18 5.03 0.51 -4.59
N GLN A 19 5.59 -0.62 -5.02
CA GLN A 19 5.45 -1.09 -6.39
C GLN A 19 4.03 -1.63 -6.65
N GLU A 20 3.47 -2.41 -5.73
CA GLU A 20 2.12 -2.98 -5.83
C GLU A 20 1.03 -1.89 -5.84
N ARG A 21 1.19 -0.80 -5.07
CA ARG A 21 0.21 0.29 -5.04
C ARG A 21 0.21 1.16 -6.29
N ALA A 22 1.30 1.21 -7.05
CA ALA A 22 1.45 2.11 -8.19
C ALA A 22 0.38 1.89 -9.28
N PRO A 23 0.12 0.67 -9.76
CA PRO A 23 -0.96 0.44 -10.73
C PRO A 23 -2.34 0.75 -10.15
N LYS A 24 -2.62 0.38 -8.87
CA LYS A 24 -3.90 0.68 -8.22
C LYS A 24 -4.15 2.20 -8.09
N LEU A 25 -3.11 2.98 -7.76
CA LEU A 25 -3.20 4.44 -7.69
C LEU A 25 -3.51 5.05 -9.06
N ALA A 26 -2.86 4.56 -10.13
CA ALA A 26 -3.11 5.04 -11.49
C ALA A 26 -4.56 4.76 -11.95
N GLU A 27 -5.09 3.57 -11.66
CA GLU A 27 -6.48 3.23 -11.94
C GLU A 27 -7.46 4.13 -11.17
N MET A 28 -7.17 4.39 -9.89
CA MET A 28 -7.98 5.28 -9.06
C MET A 28 -7.88 6.75 -9.47
N ASP A 29 -6.73 7.19 -9.97
CA ASP A 29 -6.57 8.53 -10.53
C ASP A 29 -7.49 8.72 -11.75
N ILE A 30 -7.58 7.72 -12.64
CA ILE A 30 -8.50 7.74 -13.78
C ILE A 30 -9.95 7.75 -13.30
N ALA A 31 -10.31 6.90 -12.34
CA ALA A 31 -11.67 6.86 -11.80
C ALA A 31 -12.06 8.19 -11.14
N TYR A 32 -11.13 8.82 -10.41
CA TYR A 32 -11.33 10.12 -9.77
C TYR A 32 -11.62 11.22 -10.81
N VAL A 33 -10.80 11.31 -11.87
CA VAL A 33 -11.00 12.33 -12.93
C VAL A 33 -12.33 12.11 -13.66
N ARG A 34 -12.67 10.86 -13.99
CA ARG A 34 -13.96 10.54 -14.63
C ARG A 34 -15.15 10.93 -13.76
N ALA A 35 -15.10 10.66 -12.46
CA ALA A 35 -16.15 11.03 -11.52
C ALA A 35 -16.28 12.55 -11.39
N LEU A 36 -15.15 13.25 -11.34
CA LEU A 36 -15.11 14.72 -11.28
C LEU A 36 -15.70 15.35 -12.55
N GLU A 37 -15.33 14.86 -13.73
CA GLU A 37 -15.85 15.33 -15.02
C GLU A 37 -17.36 15.06 -15.18
N ALA A 38 -17.86 13.97 -14.59
CA ALA A 38 -19.28 13.65 -14.56
C ALA A 38 -20.06 14.43 -13.49
N GLY A 39 -19.40 15.28 -12.68
CA GLY A 39 -20.02 16.00 -11.56
C GLY A 39 -20.45 15.08 -10.41
N GLY A 40 -19.87 13.89 -10.30
CA GLY A 40 -20.15 12.92 -9.25
C GLY A 40 -19.39 13.19 -7.94
N ASP A 41 -19.75 12.47 -6.89
CA ASP A 41 -19.01 12.50 -5.62
C ASP A 41 -17.66 11.77 -5.76
N THR A 42 -16.60 12.40 -5.25
CA THR A 42 -15.22 11.88 -5.32
C THR A 42 -14.63 11.58 -3.95
N SER A 43 -15.38 11.81 -2.87
CA SER A 43 -14.91 11.70 -1.49
C SER A 43 -14.39 10.30 -1.17
N SER A 44 -15.15 9.26 -1.53
CA SER A 44 -14.76 7.86 -1.33
C SER A 44 -13.49 7.47 -2.10
N ILE A 45 -13.34 7.96 -3.33
CA ILE A 45 -12.15 7.70 -4.16
C ILE A 45 -10.93 8.42 -3.57
N ALA A 46 -11.10 9.65 -3.07
CA ALA A 46 -10.03 10.39 -2.41
C ALA A 46 -9.53 9.69 -1.13
N GLU A 47 -10.44 9.15 -0.32
CA GLU A 47 -10.12 8.36 0.87
C GLU A 47 -9.35 7.08 0.53
N GLN A 48 -9.81 6.33 -0.48
CA GLN A 48 -9.13 5.12 -0.91
C GLN A 48 -7.71 5.41 -1.46
N LYS A 49 -7.55 6.50 -2.22
CA LYS A 49 -6.24 6.97 -2.68
C LYS A 49 -5.33 7.34 -1.52
N LYS A 50 -5.87 7.95 -0.46
CA LYS A 50 -5.11 8.26 0.75
C LYS A 50 -4.64 6.97 1.43
N ALA A 51 -5.53 6.00 1.63
CA ALA A 51 -5.19 4.71 2.22
C ALA A 51 -4.08 3.98 1.43
N LEU A 52 -4.14 3.97 0.10
CA LEU A 52 -3.08 3.40 -0.74
C LEU A 52 -1.72 4.10 -0.58
N ARG A 53 -1.72 5.42 -0.37
CA ARG A 53 -0.47 6.17 -0.14
C ARG A 53 0.13 5.91 1.24
N GLU A 54 -0.72 5.65 2.23
CA GLU A 54 -0.31 5.40 3.62
C GLU A 54 0.03 3.93 3.87
N ALA A 55 -0.41 2.99 3.02
CA ALA A 55 -0.20 1.55 3.20
C ALA A 55 1.25 1.12 3.48
N PRO A 56 2.31 1.68 2.84
CA PRO A 56 3.69 1.29 3.15
C PRO A 56 4.23 1.81 4.48
N ASP A 57 3.50 2.69 5.16
CA ASP A 57 3.87 3.25 6.47
C ASP A 57 3.23 2.48 7.63
N CYS A 58 2.58 1.34 7.35
CA CYS A 58 2.04 0.44 8.38
C CYS A 58 3.14 -0.10 9.30
N ASP A 59 2.78 -0.37 10.55
CA ASP A 59 3.71 -0.94 11.52
C ASP A 59 3.99 -2.41 11.21
N LEU A 60 5.20 -2.67 10.71
CA LEU A 60 5.67 -4.01 10.38
C LEU A 60 6.37 -4.70 11.56
N SER A 61 6.63 -4.02 12.67
CA SER A 61 7.48 -4.52 13.75
C SER A 61 6.90 -5.74 14.48
N GLY A 62 5.57 -5.80 14.58
CA GLY A 62 4.84 -6.91 15.21
C GLY A 62 4.80 -8.20 14.38
N LEU A 63 5.17 -8.16 13.09
CA LEU A 63 5.08 -9.30 12.18
C LEU A 63 6.30 -10.24 12.30
N THR A 64 6.07 -11.52 12.05
CA THR A 64 7.12 -12.52 11.86
C THR A 64 7.71 -12.43 10.44
N PHE A 65 8.92 -12.98 10.24
CA PHE A 65 9.54 -13.00 8.90
C PHE A 65 8.69 -13.70 7.83
N THR A 66 7.94 -14.73 8.23
CA THR A 66 7.01 -15.44 7.35
C THR A 66 5.84 -14.54 6.94
N GLU A 67 5.27 -13.80 7.89
CA GLU A 67 4.16 -12.88 7.61
C GLU A 67 4.60 -11.70 6.74
N LEU A 68 5.80 -11.14 6.98
CA LEU A 68 6.40 -10.12 6.11
C LEU A 68 6.56 -10.61 4.67
N ALA A 69 7.04 -11.85 4.50
CA ALA A 69 7.25 -12.42 3.17
C ALA A 69 5.94 -12.55 2.38
N THR A 70 4.83 -12.85 3.06
CA THR A 70 3.51 -13.05 2.43
C THR A 70 2.61 -11.81 2.45
N LEU A 71 3.02 -10.72 3.11
CA LEU A 71 2.18 -9.52 3.28
C LEU A 71 1.77 -8.92 1.93
N THR A 72 0.48 -8.93 1.63
CA THR A 72 -0.06 -8.29 0.43
C THR A 72 -0.44 -6.84 0.70
N LEU A 73 -0.57 -6.04 -0.37
CA LEU A 73 -1.10 -4.67 -0.25
C LEU A 73 -2.47 -4.61 0.45
N ASP A 74 -3.36 -5.57 0.20
CA ASP A 74 -4.69 -5.58 0.81
C ASP A 74 -4.64 -5.90 2.31
N GLN A 75 -3.70 -6.74 2.73
CA GLN A 75 -3.42 -6.98 4.14
C GLN A 75 -2.78 -5.76 4.81
N ALA A 76 -1.86 -5.08 4.12
CA ALA A 76 -1.22 -3.87 4.63
C ALA A 76 -2.21 -2.72 4.83
N LEU A 77 -3.27 -2.63 4.01
CA LEU A 77 -4.35 -1.67 4.16
C LEU A 77 -5.27 -1.94 5.36
N ALA A 78 -5.22 -3.14 5.93
CA ALA A 78 -6.07 -3.57 7.05
C ALA A 78 -5.34 -3.56 8.41
N LEU A 79 -4.06 -3.20 8.42
CA LEU A 79 -3.23 -3.01 9.63
C LEU A 79 -3.46 -1.61 10.22
#